data_AF-A0A7V4FZI3-F1
#
_entry.id   AF-A0A7V4FZI3-F1
#
_cell.length_a   1.000
_cell.length_b   1.000
_cell.length_c   1.000
_cell.angle_alpha   90.00
_cell.angle_beta   90.00
_cell.angle_gamma   90.00
#
_symmetry.space_group_name_H-M   'P 1'
#
loop_
_entity.id
_entity.type
_entity.pdbx_description
1 polymer ?
#
loop_
_entity_poly.entity_id
_entity_poly.type
_entity_poly.pdbx_seq_one_letter_code
_entity_poly.pdbx_strand_id
1 'polypeptide(L)' 'MNKPRPVSLVVHGHFYQPPRENPWTDEMPREPGASPFHDWNERIHAECYRANGYARIFHGVNKVKALVNNY' A
#
# COMPACT_ATOMS: atom_id res chain seq x y z
N MET A 1 -4.63 -28.12 31.69
CA MET A 1 -4.02 -27.02 30.92
C MET A 1 -4.86 -26.79 29.67
N ASN A 2 -5.45 -25.61 29.50
CA ASN A 2 -6.21 -25.30 28.27
C ASN A 2 -5.25 -25.15 27.09
N LYS A 3 -5.36 -26.02 26.08
CA LYS A 3 -4.68 -25.82 24.80
C LYS A 3 -5.28 -24.57 24.13
N PRO A 4 -4.46 -23.63 23.62
CA PRO A 4 -4.97 -22.54 22.81
C PRO A 4 -5.67 -23.13 21.58
N ARG A 5 -6.89 -22.66 21.31
CA ARG A 5 -7.60 -23.05 20.09
C ARG A 5 -6.92 -22.39 18.89
N PRO A 6 -6.86 -23.06 17.73
CA PRO A 6 -6.31 -22.45 16.53
C PRO A 6 -7.10 -21.19 16.16
N VAL A 7 -6.38 -20.09 15.96
CA VAL A 7 -6.94 -18.84 15.45
C VAL A 7 -7.02 -18.98 13.93
N SER A 8 -8.23 -18.89 13.38
CA SER A 8 -8.44 -18.79 11.94
C SER A 8 -8.56 -17.31 11.57
N LEU A 9 -7.59 -16.80 10.81
CA LEU A 9 -7.58 -15.42 10.34
C LEU A 9 -7.34 -15.43 8.82
N VAL A 10 -8.20 -14.74 8.09
CA VAL A 10 -8.04 -14.47 6.66
C VAL A 10 -8.07 -12.96 6.47
N VAL A 11 -7.09 -12.44 5.74
CA VAL A 11 -7.05 -11.07 5.26
C VAL A 11 -6.98 -11.12 3.75
N HIS A 12 -7.94 -10.48 3.08
CA HIS A 12 -7.96 -10.34 1.63
C HIS A 12 -7.85 -8.86 1.28
N GLY A 13 -6.86 -8.48 0.48
CA GLY A 13 -6.67 -7.13 -0.03
C GLY A 13 -6.93 -7.08 -1.53
N HIS A 14 -7.86 -6.23 -1.96
CA HIS A 14 -8.05 -5.88 -3.36
C HIS A 14 -7.51 -4.48 -3.59
N PHE A 15 -6.41 -4.37 -4.34
CA PHE A 15 -5.73 -3.10 -4.62
C PHE A 15 -5.83 -2.80 -6.11
N TYR A 16 -6.36 -1.64 -6.45
CA TYR A 16 -6.55 -1.22 -7.82
C TYR A 16 -6.49 0.31 -7.91
N GLN A 17 -5.72 0.82 -8.86
CA GLN A 17 -5.79 2.18 -9.35
C GLN A 17 -6.34 2.13 -10.79
N PRO A 18 -7.45 2.81 -11.09
CA PRO A 18 -7.92 2.90 -12.47
C PRO A 18 -6.95 3.73 -13.33
N PRO A 19 -6.93 3.51 -14.66
CA PRO A 19 -6.32 4.44 -15.59
C PRO A 19 -6.86 5.85 -15.36
N ARG A 20 -5.96 6.83 -15.37
CA ARG A 20 -6.28 8.25 -15.14
C ARG A 20 -5.69 9.15 -16.23
N GLU A 21 -4.92 8.56 -17.13
CA GLU A 21 -4.36 9.20 -18.31
C GLU A 21 -5.51 9.76 -19.17
N ASN A 22 -5.26 10.89 -19.81
CA ASN A 22 -6.18 11.42 -20.81
C ASN A 22 -6.27 10.43 -21.98
N PRO A 23 -7.47 9.98 -22.39
CA PRO A 23 -7.61 8.91 -23.38
C PRO A 23 -7.25 9.32 -24.82
N TRP A 24 -6.98 10.60 -25.07
CA TRP A 24 -6.52 11.11 -26.37
C TRP A 24 -5.04 11.42 -26.41
N THR A 25 -4.42 11.74 -25.28
CA THR A 25 -3.00 12.13 -25.21
C THR A 25 -2.12 11.11 -24.50
N ASP A 26 -2.73 10.15 -23.79
CA ASP A 26 -2.08 9.21 -22.87
C ASP A 26 -1.27 9.89 -21.74
N GLU A 27 -1.44 11.20 -21.56
CA GLU A 27 -0.74 11.97 -20.54
C GLU A 27 -1.55 12.01 -19.25
N MET A 28 -0.85 11.90 -18.12
CA MET A 28 -1.40 12.22 -16.81
C MET A 28 -1.29 13.73 -16.58
N PRO A 29 -2.39 14.49 -16.45
CA PRO A 29 -2.30 15.89 -16.08
C PRO A 29 -1.94 16.05 -14.60
N ARG A 30 -1.39 17.20 -14.23
CA ARG A 30 -1.20 17.54 -12.81
C ARG A 30 -2.58 17.67 -12.13
N GLU A 31 -2.76 16.99 -11.00
CA GLU A 31 -4.00 17.04 -10.22
C GLU A 31 -3.76 17.87 -8.95
N PRO A 32 -4.28 19.11 -8.84
CA PRO A 32 -3.98 19.99 -7.70
C PRO A 32 -4.34 19.40 -6.32
N GLY A 33 -5.36 18.54 -6.25
CA GLY A 33 -5.75 17.84 -5.02
C GLY A 33 -4.73 16.81 -4.53
N ALA A 34 -3.77 16.42 -5.37
CA ALA A 34 -2.69 15.50 -5.02
C ALA A 34 -1.43 16.19 -4.49
N SER A 35 -1.42 17.53 -4.38
CA SER A 35 -0.28 18.29 -3.85
C SER A 35 0.22 17.70 -2.52
N PRO A 36 1.55 17.53 -2.34
CA PRO A 36 2.65 18.03 -3.18
C PRO A 36 2.99 17.15 -4.40
N PHE A 37 2.32 16.01 -4.59
CA PHE A 37 2.57 15.08 -5.68
C PHE A 37 2.03 15.61 -7.02
N HIS A 38 2.50 15.03 -8.12
CA HIS A 38 2.04 15.39 -9.45
C HIS A 38 0.55 15.05 -9.63
N ASP A 39 0.16 13.84 -9.24
CA ASP A 39 -1.18 13.27 -9.40
C ASP A 39 -1.54 12.30 -8.26
N TRP A 40 -2.78 11.83 -8.24
CA TRP A 40 -3.28 10.91 -7.23
C TRP A 40 -2.62 9.54 -7.29
N ASN A 41 -2.13 9.08 -8.44
CA ASN A 41 -1.43 7.80 -8.52
C ASN A 41 -0.14 7.88 -7.71
N GLU A 42 0.65 8.94 -7.87
CA GLU A 42 1.85 9.19 -7.08
C GLU A 42 1.55 9.33 -5.58
N ARG A 43 0.54 10.13 -5.22
CA ARG A 43 0.18 10.36 -3.82
C ARG A 43 -0.27 9.07 -3.13
N ILE A 44 -1.21 8.34 -3.72
CA ILE A 44 -1.69 7.06 -3.18
C ILE A 44 -0.56 6.04 -3.16
N HIS A 45 0.33 6.07 -4.15
CA HIS A 45 1.53 5.23 -4.12
C HIS A 45 2.36 5.51 -2.88
N ALA A 46 2.72 6.78 -2.66
CA ALA A 46 3.57 7.21 -1.56
C ALA A 46 2.94 6.97 -0.18
N GLU A 47 1.64 7.26 -0.03
CA GLU A 47 0.94 7.22 1.26
C GLU A 47 0.38 5.84 1.61
N CYS A 48 0.11 4.96 0.63
CA CYS A 48 -0.53 3.66 0.87
C CYS A 48 0.29 2.49 0.33
N TYR A 49 0.43 2.40 -0.99
CA TYR A 49 0.96 1.22 -1.67
C TYR A 49 2.44 0.96 -1.37
N ARG A 50 3.24 2.01 -1.21
CA ARG A 50 4.64 1.88 -0.81
C ARG A 50 4.79 1.11 0.51
N ALA A 51 3.88 1.30 1.46
CA ALA A 51 3.94 0.59 2.73
C ALA A 51 3.68 -0.93 2.57
N ASN A 52 2.90 -1.32 1.56
CA ASN A 52 2.65 -2.72 1.25
C ASN A 52 3.84 -3.40 0.55
N GLY A 53 4.48 -2.71 -0.38
CA GLY A 53 5.70 -3.20 -1.03
C GLY A 53 6.89 -3.38 -0.06
N TYR A 54 6.87 -2.68 1.08
CA TYR A 54 7.93 -2.69 2.10
C TYR A 54 7.36 -2.83 3.52
N ALA A 55 6.43 -3.76 3.71
CA ALA A 55 5.77 -3.98 4.99
C ALA A 55 6.78 -4.46 6.05
N ARG A 56 6.77 -3.83 7.22
CA ARG A 56 7.71 -4.11 8.31
C ARG A 56 7.16 -5.15 9.27
N ILE A 57 7.89 -6.25 9.42
CA ILE A 57 7.69 -7.19 10.52
C ILE A 57 8.60 -6.75 11.66
N PHE A 58 8.03 -6.43 12.82
CA PHE A 58 8.76 -6.00 14.01
C PHE A 58 9.08 -7.17 14.96
N HIS A 59 10.17 -7.05 15.71
CA HIS A 59 10.54 -7.97 16.78
C HIS A 59 11.01 -7.20 18.01
N GLY A 60 10.10 -6.95 18.95
CA GLY A 60 10.31 -6.06 20.08
C GLY A 60 10.18 -4.58 19.70
N VAL A 61 10.59 -3.69 20.61
CA VAL A 61 10.44 -2.24 20.43
C VAL A 61 11.42 -1.72 19.38
N ASN A 62 10.90 -1.03 18.36
CA ASN A 62 11.66 -0.34 17.30
C ASN A 62 12.71 -1.17 16.55
N LYS A 63 12.58 -2.51 16.54
CA LYS A 63 13.48 -3.40 15.80
C LYS A 63 12.73 -4.05 14.64
N VAL A 64 13.10 -3.66 13.42
CA VAL A 64 12.61 -4.31 12.19
C VAL A 64 13.33 -5.65 12.03
N LYS A 65 12.54 -6.73 11.96
CA LYS A 65 13.03 -8.10 11.70
C LYS A 65 13.11 -8.41 10.22
N ALA A 66 12.13 -7.94 9.44
CA ALA A 66 12.06 -8.16 8.00
C ALA A 66 11.26 -7.06 7.31
N LEU A 67 11.60 -6.83 6.04
CA LEU A 67 10.75 -6.13 5.08
C LEU A 67 10.19 -7.18 4.13
N VAL A 68 8.87 -7.18 3.95
CA VAL A 68 8.19 -8.11 3.05
C VAL A 68 7.29 -7.32 2.10
N ASN A 69 7.12 -7.86 0.91
CA ASN A 69 6.06 -7.41 0.02
C ASN A 69 4.78 -8.17 0.42
N ASN A 70 3.71 -7.45 0.76
CA ASN A 70 2.42 -8.03 1.16
C ASN A 70 1.27 -7.76 0.17
N TYR A 71 1.62 -7.44 -1.09
CA TYR A 71 0.68 -7.52 -2.21
C TYR A 71 0.28 -8.97 -2.49
#